data_AF-A0A0D2U537-F1
#
_entry.id   AF-A0A0D2U537-F1
#
_cell.length_a   1.000
_cell.length_b   1.000
_cell.length_c   1.000
_cell.angle_alpha   90.00
_cell.angle_beta   90.00
_cell.angle_gamma   90.00
#
_symmetry.space_group_name_H-M   'P 1'
#
loop_
_entity.id
_entity.type
_entity.pdbx_description
1 polymer ?
#
loop_
_entity_poly.entity_id
_entity_poly.type
_entity_poly.pdbx_seq_one_letter_code
_entity_poly.pdbx_strand_id
1 'polypeptide(L)'
;MEMKKRQEDEERSTLSELPDDIMVEILAKIPPKFLYKTFRCVYKSWYRLISSSEFMNKTAIHHNPGIFIQSVRYFRSTTNTSFLQMDGLNFNLTNLGSSMGIIRSSCNGLVLVYEPISKEVNSLCVKNLLTGPTSLTLPNCLSGCTHKHGYHGRAPGRILHTYCGSALGFDPLTKVYKVVHINNDGYGIEVFTIGSDKTWRKVPLPWPVEKPRRGDLDKFEDMKFFWRDPVSIKGQVFHWFVDSEKYIFSMDISNEKVSKTKLPYIGKTIMKEHYDLVAKDEKLAFVYKGSESKIDVWVLNDFGRQVWSMEHSIVANWEAEKKLPQFMKLVAVASWRNGEVIMFKAIENFVWDHHDFIYLYDTKSKEMKEFKMKLQYVTKFIPHRSSLVSWRTEMD
;
A
#
# COMPACT_ATOMS: atom_id res chain seq x y z
N MET A 1 28.68 30.88 -36.39
CA MET A 1 27.97 29.59 -36.53
C MET A 1 28.88 28.40 -36.20
N GLU A 2 30.12 28.35 -36.71
CA GLU A 2 31.06 27.25 -36.43
C GLU A 2 31.51 27.11 -34.96
N MET A 3 31.73 28.21 -34.23
CA MET A 3 32.10 28.13 -32.81
C MET A 3 30.98 27.54 -31.93
N LYS A 4 29.72 27.84 -32.27
CA LYS A 4 28.55 27.30 -31.56
C LYS A 4 28.37 25.81 -31.84
N LYS A 5 28.65 25.40 -33.09
CA LYS A 5 28.62 24.01 -33.53
C LYS A 5 29.77 23.18 -32.91
N ARG A 6 30.96 23.76 -32.79
CA ARG A 6 32.10 23.14 -32.09
C ARG A 6 31.87 22.99 -30.58
N GLN A 7 31.28 23.99 -29.93
CA GLN A 7 30.88 23.86 -28.51
C GLN A 7 29.80 22.80 -28.31
N GLU A 8 28.80 22.72 -29.19
CA GLU A 8 27.78 21.67 -29.16
C GLU A 8 28.37 20.27 -29.42
N ASP A 9 29.38 20.15 -30.29
CA ASP A 9 30.06 18.89 -30.59
C ASP A 9 31.04 18.47 -29.46
N GLU A 10 31.70 19.41 -28.78
CA GLU A 10 32.54 19.16 -27.58
C GLU A 10 31.69 18.80 -26.35
N GLU A 11 30.58 19.52 -26.08
CA GLU A 11 29.64 19.15 -25.02
C GLU A 11 28.99 17.79 -25.27
N ARG A 12 28.75 17.45 -26.55
CA ARG A 12 28.25 16.13 -26.94
C ARG A 12 29.29 15.02 -26.77
N SER A 13 30.59 15.31 -26.87
CA SER A 13 31.65 14.33 -26.61
C SER A 13 31.78 14.00 -25.12
N THR A 14 31.80 15.01 -24.24
CA THR A 14 32.01 14.82 -22.80
C THR A 14 30.93 13.97 -22.10
N LEU A 15 29.66 14.09 -22.51
CA LEU A 15 28.56 13.25 -22.01
C LEU A 15 28.55 11.83 -22.59
N SER A 16 29.24 11.61 -23.72
CA SER A 16 29.42 10.29 -24.35
C SER A 16 30.61 9.51 -23.78
N GLU A 17 31.46 10.17 -23.00
CA GLU A 17 32.71 9.62 -22.45
C GLU A 17 32.53 9.03 -21.03
N LEU A 18 31.43 9.34 -20.34
CA LEU A 18 31.16 8.74 -19.03
C LEU A 18 30.76 7.27 -19.18
N PRO A 19 31.41 6.34 -18.43
CA PRO A 19 31.00 4.95 -18.38
C PRO A 19 29.53 4.76 -17.98
N ASP A 20 28.88 3.75 -18.56
CA ASP A 20 27.44 3.48 -18.36
C ASP A 20 27.07 3.27 -16.88
N ASP A 21 27.95 2.68 -16.08
CA ASP A 21 27.77 2.46 -14.64
C ASP A 21 27.68 3.77 -13.86
N ILE A 22 28.57 4.73 -14.16
CA ILE A 22 28.53 6.09 -13.56
C ILE A 22 27.25 6.82 -14.00
N MET A 23 26.89 6.70 -15.27
CA MET A 23 25.65 7.28 -15.78
C MET A 23 24.41 6.71 -15.09
N VAL A 24 24.38 5.39 -14.84
CA VAL A 24 23.31 4.73 -14.08
C VAL A 24 23.23 5.30 -12.66
N GLU A 25 24.35 5.52 -11.97
CA GLU A 25 24.35 6.10 -10.63
C GLU A 25 23.85 7.54 -10.59
N ILE A 26 24.22 8.35 -11.60
CA ILE A 26 23.74 9.73 -11.75
C ILE A 26 22.23 9.73 -11.99
N LEU A 27 21.77 8.98 -13.00
CA LEU A 27 20.36 8.90 -13.37
C LEU A 27 19.51 8.32 -12.23
N ALA A 28 20.03 7.39 -11.44
CA ALA A 28 19.31 6.81 -10.30
C ALA A 28 18.97 7.82 -9.19
N LYS A 29 19.67 8.96 -9.12
CA LYS A 29 19.38 10.05 -8.17
C LYS A 29 18.26 10.97 -8.65
N ILE A 30 17.84 10.87 -9.91
CA ILE A 30 16.82 11.73 -10.50
C ILE A 30 15.42 11.14 -10.25
N PRO A 31 14.41 11.94 -9.87
CA PRO A 31 13.07 11.41 -9.65
C PRO A 31 12.49 10.71 -10.91
N PRO A 32 11.76 9.58 -10.75
CA PRO A 32 11.24 8.77 -11.84
C PRO A 32 10.45 9.54 -12.89
N LYS A 33 9.69 10.54 -12.43
CA LYS A 33 8.86 11.37 -13.31
C LYS A 33 9.69 12.11 -14.36
N PHE A 34 10.85 12.64 -13.98
CA PHE A 34 11.73 13.33 -14.91
C PHE A 34 12.49 12.35 -15.79
N LEU A 35 12.91 11.21 -15.23
CA LEU A 35 13.51 10.13 -16.01
C LEU A 35 12.59 9.69 -17.16
N TYR A 36 11.33 9.44 -16.84
CA TYR A 36 10.33 9.00 -17.82
C TYR A 36 9.93 10.08 -18.82
N LYS A 37 9.67 11.32 -18.37
CA LYS A 37 9.09 12.36 -19.24
C LYS A 37 10.14 13.15 -20.02
N THR A 38 11.38 13.19 -19.56
CA THR A 38 12.38 14.13 -20.08
C THR A 38 13.70 13.42 -20.40
N PHE A 39 14.34 12.77 -19.43
CA PHE A 39 15.73 12.28 -19.62
C PHE A 39 15.83 11.14 -20.62
N ARG A 40 14.83 10.25 -20.71
CA ARG A 40 14.81 9.20 -21.75
C ARG A 40 14.77 9.76 -23.18
N CYS A 41 14.39 11.03 -23.36
CA CYS A 41 14.29 11.68 -24.66
C CYS A 41 15.55 12.49 -25.03
N VAL A 42 16.52 12.62 -24.11
CA VAL A 42 17.73 13.43 -24.32
C VAL A 42 18.70 12.74 -25.27
N TYR A 43 18.95 11.45 -25.08
CA TYR A 43 19.92 10.70 -25.89
C TYR A 43 19.56 9.21 -25.98
N LYS A 44 19.99 8.54 -27.06
CA LYS A 44 19.64 7.13 -27.33
C LYS A 44 20.22 6.17 -26.29
N SER A 45 21.45 6.37 -25.82
CA SER A 45 22.00 5.51 -24.75
C SER A 45 21.23 5.70 -23.45
N TRP A 46 20.85 6.93 -23.10
CA TRP A 46 20.03 7.20 -21.90
C TRP A 46 18.65 6.56 -22.00
N TYR A 47 18.02 6.61 -23.17
CA TYR A 47 16.79 5.87 -23.41
C TYR A 47 16.97 4.38 -23.09
N ARG A 48 18.04 3.75 -23.62
CA ARG A 48 18.34 2.32 -23.40
C ARG A 48 18.60 2.02 -21.93
N LEU A 49 19.42 2.82 -21.26
CA LEU A 49 19.73 2.66 -19.83
C LEU A 49 18.45 2.80 -18.99
N ILE A 50 17.70 3.89 -19.16
CA ILE A 50 16.47 4.16 -18.38
C ILE A 50 15.38 3.11 -18.63
N SER A 51 15.30 2.57 -19.85
CA SER A 51 14.31 1.53 -20.19
C SER A 51 14.74 0.12 -19.80
N SER A 52 16.00 -0.08 -19.36
CA SER A 52 16.50 -1.40 -19.02
C SER A 52 15.89 -1.93 -17.72
N SER A 53 15.63 -3.23 -17.68
CA SER A 53 15.10 -3.90 -16.48
C SER A 53 16.02 -3.76 -15.27
N GLU A 54 17.33 -3.79 -15.47
CA GLU A 54 18.34 -3.60 -14.44
C GLU A 54 18.25 -2.21 -13.78
N PHE A 55 18.19 -1.15 -14.59
CA PHE A 55 18.06 0.22 -14.09
C PHE A 55 16.76 0.42 -13.32
N MET A 56 15.64 -0.06 -13.86
CA MET A 56 14.33 0.06 -13.21
C MET A 56 14.29 -0.65 -11.85
N ASN A 57 14.90 -1.83 -11.75
CA ASN A 57 14.99 -2.58 -10.49
C ASN A 57 15.90 -1.88 -9.47
N LYS A 58 17.05 -1.35 -9.90
CA LYS A 58 17.96 -0.59 -9.04
C LYS A 58 17.25 0.64 -8.47
N THR A 59 16.57 1.39 -9.34
CA THR A 59 15.91 2.65 -8.95
C THR A 59 14.62 2.47 -8.14
N ALA A 60 13.93 1.34 -8.25
CA ALA A 60 12.70 1.06 -7.51
C ALA A 60 12.85 1.17 -5.98
N ILE A 61 14.06 0.95 -5.45
CA ILE A 61 14.36 0.97 -4.02
C ILE A 61 14.78 2.38 -3.56
N HIS A 62 15.41 3.17 -4.43
CA HIS A 62 16.06 4.43 -4.07
C HIS A 62 15.12 5.65 -4.05
N HIS A 63 13.93 5.56 -4.62
CA HIS A 63 13.06 6.74 -4.73
C HIS A 63 12.22 7.01 -3.48
N ASN A 64 11.96 8.31 -3.28
CA ASN A 64 11.27 8.84 -2.12
C ASN A 64 9.89 8.19 -1.97
N PRO A 65 9.57 7.65 -0.78
CA PRO A 65 8.26 7.12 -0.51
C PRO A 65 7.22 8.24 -0.55
N GLY A 66 5.99 7.82 -0.81
CA GLY A 66 4.78 8.61 -0.94
C GLY A 66 3.59 7.85 -0.39
N ILE A 67 2.47 8.54 -0.23
CA ILE A 67 1.20 7.91 0.13
C ILE A 67 0.15 8.33 -0.90
N PHE A 68 -0.48 7.35 -1.54
CA PHE A 68 -1.72 7.62 -2.26
C PHE A 68 -2.85 7.80 -1.25
N ILE A 69 -3.58 8.90 -1.42
CA ILE A 69 -4.77 9.25 -0.66
C ILE A 69 -5.93 9.18 -1.64
N GLN A 70 -6.82 8.21 -1.43
CA GLN A 70 -7.91 7.96 -2.35
C GLN A 70 -9.25 8.15 -1.66
N SER A 71 -9.99 9.20 -2.08
CA SER A 71 -11.36 9.46 -1.64
C SER A 71 -12.34 8.74 -2.56
N VAL A 72 -13.08 7.79 -1.99
CA VAL A 72 -14.06 6.96 -2.71
C VAL A 72 -15.47 7.50 -2.48
N ARG A 73 -16.14 7.90 -3.56
CA ARG A 73 -17.48 8.51 -3.48
C ARG A 73 -18.57 7.44 -3.31
N TYR A 74 -19.56 7.74 -2.47
CA TYR A 74 -20.73 6.88 -2.26
C TYR A 74 -21.48 6.57 -3.58
N PHE A 75 -21.83 5.30 -3.78
CA PHE A 75 -22.58 4.78 -4.94
C PHE A 75 -21.93 4.95 -6.32
N ARG A 76 -20.70 5.47 -6.40
CA ARG A 76 -19.97 5.62 -7.66
C ARG A 76 -18.64 4.87 -7.57
N SER A 77 -18.27 4.18 -8.64
CA SER A 77 -16.95 3.58 -8.81
C SER A 77 -15.86 4.63 -9.13
N THR A 78 -16.16 5.92 -8.92
CA THR A 78 -15.23 7.01 -9.15
C THR A 78 -14.50 7.41 -7.86
N THR A 79 -13.19 7.54 -7.98
CA THR A 79 -12.29 7.90 -6.89
C THR A 79 -11.56 9.18 -7.24
N ASN A 80 -11.35 10.07 -6.27
CA ASN A 80 -10.38 11.14 -6.41
C ASN A 80 -9.06 10.67 -5.77
N THR A 81 -7.97 10.66 -6.54
CA THR A 81 -6.68 10.16 -6.06
C THR A 81 -5.68 11.30 -6.00
N SER A 82 -5.08 11.49 -4.84
CA SER A 82 -3.96 12.41 -4.65
C SER A 82 -2.73 11.64 -4.19
N PHE A 83 -1.56 12.10 -4.60
CA PHE A 83 -0.28 11.58 -4.15
C PHE A 83 0.37 12.58 -3.21
N LEU A 84 0.55 12.17 -1.95
CA LEU A 84 1.23 12.95 -0.93
C LEU A 84 2.70 12.54 -0.93
N GLN A 85 3.57 13.50 -1.28
CA GLN A 85 5.01 13.38 -1.17
C GLN A 85 5.50 14.40 -0.14
N MET A 86 6.49 14.04 0.68
CA MET A 86 7.12 14.99 1.60
C MET A 86 8.59 15.17 1.29
N ASP A 87 9.05 16.40 1.49
CA ASP A 87 10.44 16.81 1.42
C ASP A 87 10.79 17.56 2.71
N GLY A 88 11.53 16.90 3.60
CA GLY A 88 11.70 17.37 4.98
C GLY A 88 10.33 17.59 5.65
N LEU A 89 10.11 18.79 6.20
CA LEU A 89 8.85 19.21 6.85
C LEU A 89 7.79 19.71 5.85
N ASN A 90 8.14 19.90 4.59
CA ASN A 90 7.19 20.33 3.56
C ASN A 90 6.49 19.12 2.95
N PHE A 91 5.26 19.34 2.52
CA PHE A 91 4.48 18.34 1.79
C PHE A 91 4.02 18.91 0.46
N ASN A 92 4.03 18.05 -0.56
CA ASN A 92 3.46 18.30 -1.85
C ASN A 92 2.32 17.31 -2.07
N LEU A 93 1.13 17.84 -2.32
CA LEU A 93 -0.03 17.06 -2.69
C LEU A 93 -0.26 17.23 -4.19
N THR A 94 -0.03 16.17 -4.96
CA THR A 94 -0.31 16.16 -6.40
C THR A 94 -1.63 15.45 -6.66
N ASN A 95 -2.61 16.15 -7.21
CA ASN A 95 -3.87 15.53 -7.65
C ASN A 95 -3.63 14.75 -8.95
N LEU A 96 -3.98 13.46 -8.97
CA LEU A 96 -3.83 12.57 -10.13
C LEU A 96 -5.12 12.42 -10.94
N GLY A 97 -6.19 13.08 -10.52
CA GLY A 97 -7.48 13.10 -11.19
C GLY A 97 -8.48 12.08 -10.67
N SER A 98 -9.67 12.15 -11.24
CA SER A 98 -10.77 11.21 -11.02
C SER A 98 -10.80 10.17 -12.14
N SER A 99 -10.97 8.87 -11.81
CA SER A 99 -11.10 7.69 -12.71
C SER A 99 -9.97 6.65 -12.71
N MET A 100 -9.14 6.60 -11.65
CA MET A 100 -8.02 5.65 -11.57
C MET A 100 -8.38 4.23 -11.07
N GLY A 101 -9.67 3.93 -10.87
CA GLY A 101 -10.13 2.74 -10.14
C GLY A 101 -9.75 2.78 -8.65
N ILE A 102 -10.12 1.75 -7.89
CA ILE A 102 -9.82 1.68 -6.45
C ILE A 102 -8.47 1.01 -6.22
N ILE A 103 -7.49 1.73 -5.64
CA ILE A 103 -6.18 1.17 -5.35
C ILE A 103 -6.27 0.20 -4.16
N ARG A 104 -5.72 -1.00 -4.35
CA ARG A 104 -5.68 -2.10 -3.37
C ARG A 104 -4.35 -2.19 -2.67
N SER A 105 -3.29 -2.12 -3.43
CA SER A 105 -1.92 -2.21 -2.94
C SER A 105 -0.94 -1.58 -3.93
N SER A 106 0.29 -1.42 -3.49
CA SER A 106 1.39 -0.90 -4.28
C SER A 106 2.63 -1.76 -4.04
N CYS A 107 3.41 -2.01 -5.08
CA CYS A 107 4.68 -2.72 -5.01
C CYS A 107 5.63 -2.19 -6.08
N ASN A 108 6.81 -1.70 -5.70
CA ASN A 108 7.88 -1.28 -6.61
C ASN A 108 7.44 -0.35 -7.77
N GLY A 109 6.54 0.61 -7.50
CA GLY A 109 6.00 1.52 -8.52
C GLY A 109 4.74 1.03 -9.24
N LEU A 110 4.46 -0.27 -9.19
CA LEU A 110 3.21 -0.83 -9.69
C LEU A 110 2.11 -0.73 -8.65
N VAL A 111 0.87 -0.57 -9.11
CA VAL A 111 -0.33 -0.57 -8.28
C VAL A 111 -1.30 -1.65 -8.74
N LEU A 112 -1.92 -2.32 -7.77
CA LEU A 112 -3.07 -3.19 -8.00
C LEU A 112 -4.34 -2.36 -7.83
N VAL A 113 -5.20 -2.40 -8.83
CA VAL A 113 -6.39 -1.56 -8.92
C VAL A 113 -7.62 -2.44 -9.17
N TYR A 114 -8.74 -2.10 -8.53
CA TYR A 114 -10.05 -2.55 -8.98
C TYR A 114 -10.63 -1.57 -9.98
N GLU A 115 -10.93 -2.07 -11.17
CA GLU A 115 -11.63 -1.32 -12.20
C GLU A 115 -13.06 -1.84 -12.37
N PRO A 116 -14.06 -0.94 -12.40
CA PRO A 116 -15.44 -1.33 -12.61
C PRO A 116 -15.65 -1.84 -14.04
N ILE A 117 -16.10 -3.09 -14.18
CA ILE A 117 -16.60 -3.62 -15.45
C ILE A 117 -18.09 -3.28 -15.58
N SER A 118 -18.83 -3.46 -14.49
CA SER A 118 -20.26 -3.15 -14.38
C SER A 118 -20.58 -2.62 -12.98
N LYS A 119 -21.86 -2.36 -12.68
CA LYS A 119 -22.29 -2.01 -11.32
C LYS A 119 -21.97 -3.10 -10.29
N GLU A 120 -21.80 -4.34 -10.74
CA GLU A 120 -21.74 -5.51 -9.86
C GLU A 120 -20.46 -6.32 -9.97
N VAL A 121 -19.62 -6.07 -10.97
CA VAL A 121 -18.40 -6.83 -11.22
C VAL A 121 -17.25 -5.86 -11.47
N ASN A 122 -16.16 -6.07 -10.73
CA ASN A 122 -14.90 -5.36 -10.93
C ASN A 122 -13.81 -6.34 -11.40
N SER A 123 -12.87 -5.87 -12.22
CA SER A 123 -11.65 -6.60 -12.57
C SER A 123 -10.47 -6.12 -11.73
N LEU A 124 -9.53 -7.04 -11.47
CA LEU A 124 -8.20 -6.68 -11.00
C LEU A 124 -7.33 -6.26 -12.18
N CYS A 125 -6.69 -5.10 -12.05
CA CYS A 125 -5.76 -4.57 -13.03
C CYS A 125 -4.46 -4.17 -12.35
N VAL A 126 -3.33 -4.42 -13.00
CA VAL A 126 -2.02 -3.91 -12.60
C VAL A 126 -1.65 -2.73 -13.49
N LYS A 127 -1.22 -1.63 -12.88
CA LYS A 127 -0.88 -0.39 -13.59
C LYS A 127 0.40 0.21 -13.04
N ASN A 128 1.08 1.00 -13.86
CA ASN A 128 2.08 1.96 -13.40
C ASN A 128 1.53 3.37 -13.66
N LEU A 129 1.11 4.07 -12.61
CA LEU A 129 0.46 5.37 -12.74
C LEU A 129 1.41 6.47 -13.24
N LEU A 130 2.71 6.22 -13.19
CA LEU A 130 3.73 7.16 -13.65
C LEU A 130 3.96 7.08 -15.16
N THR A 131 3.98 5.85 -15.71
CA THR A 131 4.40 5.61 -17.09
C THR A 131 3.25 5.65 -18.11
N GLY A 132 1.98 5.58 -17.69
CA GLY A 132 0.83 5.86 -18.55
C GLY A 132 -0.20 4.72 -18.65
N PRO A 133 -1.02 4.69 -19.73
CA PRO A 133 -2.30 3.95 -19.75
C PRO A 133 -2.15 2.43 -19.89
N THR A 134 -0.93 1.91 -20.07
CA THR A 134 -0.70 0.47 -20.07
C THR A 134 -1.24 -0.09 -18.78
N SER A 135 -2.16 -1.04 -18.91
CA SER A 135 -2.78 -1.75 -17.81
C SER A 135 -2.83 -3.22 -18.17
N LEU A 136 -2.54 -4.07 -17.19
CA LEU A 136 -2.70 -5.51 -17.31
C LEU A 136 -3.95 -5.90 -16.55
N THR A 137 -5.02 -6.21 -17.28
CA THR A 137 -6.22 -6.82 -16.70
C THR A 137 -5.95 -8.29 -16.41
N LEU A 138 -6.13 -8.69 -15.16
CA LEU A 138 -5.98 -10.09 -14.75
C LEU A 138 -7.23 -10.89 -15.14
N PRO A 139 -7.10 -12.21 -15.38
CA PRO A 139 -8.25 -13.07 -15.61
C PRO A 139 -9.16 -13.12 -14.38
N ASN A 140 -10.40 -13.58 -14.56
CA ASN A 140 -11.33 -13.79 -13.45
C ASN A 140 -10.74 -14.75 -12.40
N CYS A 141 -10.96 -14.46 -11.12
CA CYS A 141 -10.54 -15.33 -10.03
C CYS A 141 -11.26 -16.69 -10.11
N LEU A 142 -10.56 -17.78 -9.76
CA LEU A 142 -11.14 -19.13 -9.76
C LEU A 142 -12.29 -19.26 -8.74
N SER A 143 -12.25 -18.45 -7.69
CA SER A 143 -13.31 -18.37 -6.68
C SER A 143 -14.61 -17.70 -7.16
N GLY A 144 -14.65 -17.20 -8.41
CA GLY A 144 -15.80 -16.49 -8.95
C GLY A 144 -16.09 -15.16 -8.22
N CYS A 145 -15.09 -14.59 -7.55
CA CYS A 145 -15.25 -13.35 -6.80
C CYS A 145 -15.64 -12.21 -7.75
N THR A 146 -16.72 -11.51 -7.43
CA THR A 146 -17.19 -10.33 -8.16
C THR A 146 -16.40 -9.07 -7.82
N HIS A 147 -15.50 -9.17 -6.83
CA HIS A 147 -14.74 -8.04 -6.28
C HIS A 147 -15.64 -6.87 -5.87
N LYS A 148 -16.89 -7.16 -5.48
CA LYS A 148 -17.82 -6.14 -4.96
C LYS A 148 -17.19 -5.43 -3.77
N HIS A 149 -17.49 -4.14 -3.68
CA HIS A 149 -17.21 -3.35 -2.50
C HIS A 149 -18.54 -2.77 -1.99
N GLY A 150 -18.66 -2.66 -0.69
CA GLY A 150 -19.91 -2.26 -0.06
C GLY A 150 -19.68 -1.43 1.19
N TYR A 151 -20.80 -0.94 1.70
CA TYR A 151 -20.89 -0.25 2.98
C TYR A 151 -21.83 -1.08 3.85
N HIS A 152 -21.37 -1.54 5.01
CA HIS A 152 -22.22 -2.23 5.99
C HIS A 152 -22.44 -1.36 7.22
N GLY A 153 -23.71 -1.27 7.63
CA GLY A 153 -24.14 -0.83 8.96
C GLY A 153 -24.21 0.68 9.20
N ARG A 154 -25.13 1.07 10.11
CA ARG A 154 -25.13 2.36 10.83
C ARG A 154 -23.96 2.45 11.82
N ALA A 155 -22.79 1.95 11.46
CA ALA A 155 -21.61 1.99 12.31
C ALA A 155 -20.89 3.34 12.12
N PRO A 156 -20.47 4.01 13.21
CA PRO A 156 -19.71 5.24 13.10
C PRO A 156 -18.37 4.95 12.41
N GLY A 157 -18.04 5.73 11.37
CA GLY A 157 -16.74 5.67 10.71
C GLY A 157 -16.65 5.07 9.30
N ARG A 158 -17.77 4.79 8.62
CA ARG A 158 -17.88 4.69 7.14
C ARG A 158 -16.62 4.11 6.45
N ILE A 159 -16.22 2.88 6.77
CA ILE A 159 -15.06 2.22 6.13
C ILE A 159 -15.54 1.54 4.84
N LEU A 160 -14.81 1.72 3.74
CA LEU A 160 -15.09 1.01 2.49
C LEU A 160 -14.68 -0.45 2.70
N HIS A 161 -15.66 -1.34 2.75
CA HIS A 161 -15.39 -2.76 2.85
C HIS A 161 -15.32 -3.37 1.45
N THR A 162 -14.39 -4.28 1.30
CA THR A 162 -14.32 -5.16 0.12
C THR A 162 -14.50 -6.56 0.63
N TYR A 163 -15.24 -7.36 -0.12
CA TYR A 163 -15.57 -8.72 0.30
C TYR A 163 -14.41 -9.71 0.07
N CYS A 164 -13.25 -9.20 -0.35
CA CYS A 164 -12.01 -9.94 -0.58
C CYS A 164 -10.80 -9.04 -0.30
N GLY A 165 -9.68 -9.65 0.08
CA GLY A 165 -8.38 -8.98 0.25
C GLY A 165 -7.46 -9.31 -0.92
N SER A 166 -6.74 -8.32 -1.44
CA SER A 166 -5.81 -8.54 -2.55
C SER A 166 -4.56 -7.68 -2.42
N ALA A 167 -3.40 -8.22 -2.79
CA ALA A 167 -2.18 -7.42 -2.86
C ALA A 167 -1.23 -7.90 -3.97
N LEU A 168 -0.49 -6.94 -4.52
CA LEU A 168 0.62 -7.14 -5.45
C LEU A 168 1.92 -7.22 -4.67
N GLY A 169 2.72 -8.22 -4.99
CA GLY A 169 4.03 -8.45 -4.41
C GLY A 169 5.06 -8.81 -5.46
N PHE A 170 6.32 -8.81 -5.05
CA PHE A 170 7.48 -9.07 -5.88
C PHE A 170 8.36 -10.09 -5.20
N ASP A 171 8.67 -11.16 -5.93
CA ASP A 171 9.64 -12.17 -5.53
C ASP A 171 11.03 -11.73 -6.03
N PRO A 172 11.95 -11.31 -5.13
CA PRO A 172 13.26 -10.83 -5.53
C PRO A 172 14.19 -11.94 -6.04
N LEU A 173 13.94 -13.22 -5.69
CA LEU A 173 14.77 -14.35 -6.11
C LEU A 173 14.50 -14.68 -7.58
N THR A 174 13.23 -14.83 -7.93
CA THR A 174 12.83 -15.16 -9.31
C THR A 174 12.54 -13.92 -10.15
N LYS A 175 12.57 -12.72 -9.55
CA LYS A 175 12.30 -11.42 -10.18
C LYS A 175 10.93 -11.33 -10.88
N VAL A 176 9.90 -11.93 -10.28
CA VAL A 176 8.54 -11.91 -10.82
C VAL A 176 7.58 -11.22 -9.87
N TYR A 177 6.53 -10.64 -10.45
CA TYR A 177 5.41 -10.10 -9.69
C TYR A 177 4.33 -11.16 -9.50
N LYS A 178 3.78 -11.22 -8.29
CA LYS A 178 2.65 -12.10 -7.96
C LYS A 178 1.52 -11.27 -7.38
N VAL A 179 0.29 -11.59 -7.78
CA VAL A 179 -0.92 -11.05 -7.18
C VAL A 179 -1.52 -12.12 -6.31
N VAL A 180 -1.74 -11.78 -5.04
CA VAL A 180 -2.38 -12.67 -4.06
C VAL A 180 -3.78 -12.15 -3.80
N HIS A 181 -4.75 -13.06 -3.80
CA HIS A 181 -6.16 -12.78 -3.55
C HIS A 181 -6.73 -13.77 -2.54
N ILE A 182 -7.54 -13.27 -1.62
CA ILE A 182 -8.30 -14.08 -0.67
C ILE A 182 -9.76 -13.61 -0.65
N ASN A 183 -10.64 -14.51 -1.10
CA ASN A 183 -12.09 -14.26 -1.13
C ASN A 183 -12.78 -14.77 0.14
N ASN A 184 -12.42 -15.98 0.55
CA ASN A 184 -12.95 -16.68 1.72
C ASN A 184 -11.91 -17.69 2.21
N ASP A 185 -11.73 -17.84 3.52
CA ASP A 185 -10.77 -18.80 4.08
C ASP A 185 -11.10 -20.23 3.67
N GLY A 186 -12.39 -20.60 3.64
CA GLY A 186 -12.82 -21.92 3.20
C GLY A 186 -12.45 -22.25 1.74
N TYR A 187 -12.23 -21.24 0.89
CA TYR A 187 -11.71 -21.46 -0.46
C TYR A 187 -10.18 -21.52 -0.49
N GLY A 188 -9.48 -20.84 0.40
CA GLY A 188 -8.02 -20.71 0.41
C GLY A 188 -7.53 -19.44 -0.28
N ILE A 189 -6.22 -19.39 -0.55
CA ILE A 189 -5.57 -18.24 -1.18
C ILE A 189 -5.38 -18.52 -2.66
N GLU A 190 -5.59 -17.51 -3.49
CA GLU A 190 -5.37 -17.55 -4.93
C GLU A 190 -4.14 -16.72 -5.25
N VAL A 191 -3.27 -17.23 -6.13
CA VAL A 191 -2.07 -16.51 -6.59
C VAL A 191 -2.04 -16.51 -8.11
N PHE A 192 -1.61 -15.38 -8.67
CA PHE A 192 -1.38 -15.20 -10.10
C PHE A 192 0.00 -14.56 -10.34
N THR A 193 0.84 -15.23 -11.10
CA THR A 193 2.19 -14.78 -11.45
C THR A 193 2.16 -14.02 -12.77
N ILE A 194 2.49 -12.74 -12.73
CA ILE A 194 2.46 -11.86 -13.91
C ILE A 194 3.50 -12.29 -14.93
N GLY A 195 3.10 -12.42 -16.19
CA GLY A 195 3.98 -12.81 -17.30
C GLY A 195 4.19 -14.31 -17.46
N SER A 196 3.75 -15.13 -16.50
CA SER A 196 3.89 -16.60 -16.56
C SER A 196 2.54 -17.33 -16.50
N ASP A 197 1.64 -16.92 -15.61
CA ASP A 197 0.37 -17.61 -15.42
C ASP A 197 -0.69 -17.13 -16.43
N LYS A 198 -1.50 -18.07 -16.92
CA LYS A 198 -2.70 -17.77 -17.74
C LYS A 198 -3.98 -17.75 -16.91
N THR A 199 -3.99 -18.45 -15.78
CA THR A 199 -5.10 -18.56 -14.84
C THR A 199 -4.57 -18.49 -13.42
N TRP A 200 -5.42 -18.09 -12.48
CA TRP A 200 -5.07 -18.18 -11.06
C TRP A 200 -4.81 -19.63 -10.66
N ARG A 201 -4.04 -19.79 -9.58
CA ARG A 201 -3.82 -21.09 -8.94
C ARG A 201 -4.07 -20.97 -7.45
N LYS A 202 -4.49 -22.08 -6.85
CA LYS A 202 -4.88 -22.15 -5.45
C LYS A 202 -3.71 -22.59 -4.58
N VAL A 203 -3.47 -21.84 -3.51
CA VAL A 203 -2.57 -22.18 -2.42
C VAL A 203 -3.42 -22.58 -1.22
N PRO A 204 -3.37 -23.84 -0.77
CA PRO A 204 -4.15 -24.31 0.36
C PRO A 204 -3.66 -23.70 1.68
N LEU A 205 -4.57 -23.49 2.62
CA LEU A 205 -4.20 -23.14 3.98
C LEU A 205 -3.61 -24.37 4.69
N PRO A 206 -2.55 -24.22 5.52
CA PRO A 206 -1.92 -25.36 6.20
C PRO A 206 -2.79 -26.00 7.29
N TRP A 207 -3.92 -25.37 7.61
CA TRP A 207 -4.84 -25.80 8.66
C TRP A 207 -6.25 -25.92 8.10
N PRO A 208 -7.05 -26.86 8.62
CA PRO A 208 -8.46 -26.95 8.27
C PRO A 208 -9.20 -25.69 8.70
N VAL A 209 -10.10 -25.21 7.84
CA VAL A 209 -11.01 -24.12 8.16
C VAL A 209 -12.29 -24.76 8.68
N GLU A 210 -12.57 -24.57 9.98
CA GLU A 210 -13.62 -25.30 10.71
C GLU A 210 -15.04 -25.09 10.16
N LYS A 211 -15.25 -24.06 9.31
CA LYS A 211 -16.38 -23.86 8.39
C LYS A 211 -16.03 -22.70 7.43
N PRO A 212 -16.38 -22.76 6.13
CA PRO A 212 -16.31 -21.57 5.29
C PRO A 212 -17.21 -20.49 5.91
N ARG A 213 -16.70 -19.29 6.17
CA ARG A 213 -17.48 -18.17 6.76
C ARG A 213 -18.59 -17.63 5.83
N ARG A 214 -18.89 -18.33 4.74
CA ARG A 214 -19.72 -17.91 3.61
C ARG A 214 -20.82 -18.92 3.26
N GLY A 215 -21.04 -19.95 4.08
CA GLY A 215 -22.25 -20.75 3.98
C GLY A 215 -23.44 -19.90 4.44
N ASP A 216 -24.42 -19.69 3.54
CA ASP A 216 -25.69 -18.96 3.70
C ASP A 216 -25.68 -17.49 3.23
N LEU A 217 -25.61 -17.31 1.91
CA LEU A 217 -25.43 -16.04 1.18
C LEU A 217 -26.72 -15.26 0.84
N ASP A 218 -27.84 -15.45 1.55
CA ASP A 218 -29.08 -14.68 1.30
C ASP A 218 -29.48 -13.73 2.44
N LYS A 219 -28.74 -13.69 3.56
CA LYS A 219 -28.99 -12.76 4.66
C LYS A 219 -27.79 -11.85 4.87
N PHE A 220 -27.80 -10.72 4.18
CA PHE A 220 -26.78 -9.65 4.22
C PHE A 220 -26.56 -9.01 5.62
N GLU A 221 -27.26 -9.46 6.65
CA GLU A 221 -27.30 -8.83 7.98
C GLU A 221 -26.29 -9.43 8.98
N ASP A 222 -25.74 -10.63 8.75
CA ASP A 222 -24.94 -11.36 9.75
C ASP A 222 -23.42 -11.47 9.50
N MET A 223 -22.87 -10.84 8.44
CA MET A 223 -21.43 -10.93 8.17
C MET A 223 -20.59 -10.07 9.14
N LYS A 224 -20.09 -10.69 10.22
CA LYS A 224 -19.20 -10.07 11.23
C LYS A 224 -17.75 -9.85 10.78
N PHE A 225 -17.33 -10.37 9.62
CA PHE A 225 -15.94 -10.30 9.16
C PHE A 225 -15.81 -10.25 7.62
N PHE A 226 -14.97 -9.35 7.13
CA PHE A 226 -14.61 -9.24 5.71
C PHE A 226 -13.09 -9.22 5.55
N TRP A 227 -12.60 -9.95 4.55
CA TRP A 227 -11.19 -9.89 4.17
C TRP A 227 -10.82 -8.49 3.67
N ARG A 228 -9.84 -7.87 4.32
CA ARG A 228 -9.27 -6.59 3.92
C ARG A 228 -7.98 -6.82 3.13
N ASP A 229 -7.52 -5.78 2.43
CA ASP A 229 -6.17 -5.81 1.84
C ASP A 229 -5.13 -6.02 2.96
N PRO A 230 -4.11 -6.87 2.73
CA PRO A 230 -3.06 -7.08 3.71
C PRO A 230 -2.17 -5.84 3.83
N VAL A 231 -1.53 -5.71 4.99
CA VAL A 231 -0.34 -4.88 5.10
C VAL A 231 0.80 -5.57 4.36
N SER A 232 1.40 -4.87 3.40
CA SER A 232 2.51 -5.36 2.59
C SER A 232 3.83 -4.84 3.13
N ILE A 233 4.75 -5.75 3.45
CA ILE A 233 6.11 -5.45 3.88
C ILE A 233 7.05 -5.74 2.72
N LYS A 234 7.67 -4.67 2.18
CA LYS A 234 8.56 -4.70 1.00
C LYS A 234 7.94 -5.33 -0.26
N GLY A 235 6.63 -5.57 -0.29
CA GLY A 235 6.02 -6.37 -1.35
C GLY A 235 6.38 -7.86 -1.28
N GLN A 236 6.95 -8.34 -0.18
CA GLN A 236 7.45 -9.72 -0.06
C GLN A 236 6.67 -10.54 0.98
N VAL A 237 6.28 -9.91 2.09
CA VAL A 237 5.48 -10.54 3.14
C VAL A 237 4.18 -9.78 3.31
N PHE A 238 3.07 -10.50 3.24
CA PHE A 238 1.73 -9.96 3.45
C PHE A 238 1.18 -10.37 4.80
N HIS A 239 0.59 -9.42 5.52
CA HIS A 239 -0.04 -9.67 6.82
C HIS A 239 -1.52 -9.27 6.78
N TRP A 240 -2.40 -10.24 6.99
CA TRP A 240 -3.84 -10.00 7.08
C TRP A 240 -4.30 -10.02 8.52
N PHE A 241 -5.06 -8.99 8.86
CA PHE A 241 -5.96 -9.05 10.00
C PHE A 241 -6.97 -10.20 9.82
N VAL A 242 -7.23 -10.94 10.89
CA VAL A 242 -8.22 -12.01 10.96
C VAL A 242 -9.02 -11.88 12.25
N ASP A 243 -10.21 -12.47 12.30
CA ASP A 243 -11.05 -12.51 13.51
C ASP A 243 -10.44 -13.50 14.53
N SER A 244 -9.35 -13.07 15.18
CA SER A 244 -8.62 -13.81 16.20
C SER A 244 -7.94 -12.83 17.15
N GLU A 245 -7.99 -13.13 18.45
CA GLU A 245 -7.34 -12.34 19.51
C GLU A 245 -5.88 -12.79 19.74
N LYS A 246 -5.41 -13.81 19.00
CA LYS A 246 -4.12 -14.48 19.26
C LYS A 246 -3.11 -14.32 18.13
N TYR A 247 -3.58 -14.14 16.90
CA TYR A 247 -2.70 -14.15 15.73
C TYR A 247 -3.29 -13.38 14.55
N ILE A 248 -2.42 -13.07 13.60
CA ILE A 248 -2.73 -12.61 12.25
C ILE A 248 -2.30 -13.68 11.24
N PHE A 249 -2.81 -13.62 10.02
CA PHE A 249 -2.27 -14.44 8.92
C PHE A 249 -1.12 -13.73 8.26
N SER A 250 -0.12 -14.49 7.85
CA SER A 250 1.04 -13.98 7.13
C SER A 250 1.41 -14.89 5.98
N MET A 251 1.83 -14.33 4.85
CA MET A 251 2.29 -15.10 3.70
C MET A 251 3.58 -14.51 3.18
N ASP A 252 4.60 -15.35 3.06
CA ASP A 252 5.79 -15.06 2.28
C ASP A 252 5.48 -15.40 0.82
N ILE A 253 5.63 -14.43 -0.07
CA ILE A 253 5.23 -14.54 -1.48
C ILE A 253 6.25 -15.32 -2.29
N SER A 254 7.50 -15.38 -1.84
CA SER A 254 8.59 -16.02 -2.59
C SER A 254 8.39 -17.54 -2.59
N ASN A 255 8.14 -18.09 -1.40
CA ASN A 255 7.85 -19.51 -1.21
C ASN A 255 6.36 -19.85 -1.10
N GLU A 256 5.50 -18.82 -1.09
CA GLU A 256 4.03 -18.92 -1.04
C GLU A 256 3.50 -19.68 0.17
N LYS A 257 4.25 -19.65 1.27
CA LYS A 257 3.87 -20.29 2.53
C LYS A 257 3.07 -19.34 3.39
N VAL A 258 1.93 -19.84 3.85
CA VAL A 258 1.03 -19.15 4.77
C VAL A 258 1.32 -19.63 6.19
N SER A 259 1.33 -18.70 7.13
CA SER A 259 1.59 -18.97 8.54
C SER A 259 0.69 -18.13 9.45
N LYS A 260 0.53 -18.58 10.70
CA LYS A 260 -0.06 -17.78 11.77
C LYS A 260 1.05 -17.04 12.48
N THR A 261 0.99 -15.71 12.48
CA THR A 261 1.92 -14.86 13.23
C THR A 261 1.23 -14.44 14.52
N LYS A 262 1.80 -14.83 15.66
CA LYS A 262 1.26 -14.50 16.98
C LYS A 262 1.27 -12.99 17.18
N LEU A 263 0.22 -12.48 17.83
CA LEU A 263 0.18 -11.10 18.30
C LEU A 263 1.16 -10.90 19.48
N PRO A 264 1.65 -9.68 19.73
CA PRO A 264 2.48 -9.40 20.90
C PRO A 264 1.73 -9.71 22.20
N TYR A 265 2.44 -10.21 23.20
CA TYR A 265 1.87 -10.43 24.52
C TYR A 265 1.82 -9.10 25.30
N ILE A 266 0.60 -8.63 25.59
CA ILE A 266 0.37 -7.38 26.30
C ILE A 266 -0.22 -7.57 27.71
N GLY A 267 -0.20 -8.79 28.24
CA GLY A 267 -0.73 -9.12 29.57
C GLY A 267 -2.26 -9.21 29.68
N LYS A 268 -3.00 -9.00 28.58
CA LYS A 268 -4.47 -9.06 28.53
C LYS A 268 -4.97 -9.54 27.17
N THR A 269 -6.25 -9.91 27.11
CA THR A 269 -6.95 -10.25 25.86
C THR A 269 -6.99 -9.03 24.94
N ILE A 270 -6.59 -9.24 23.68
CA ILE A 270 -6.58 -8.19 22.65
C ILE A 270 -7.92 -8.22 21.93
N MET A 271 -8.74 -7.19 22.18
CA MET A 271 -9.94 -6.96 21.37
C MET A 271 -9.55 -6.43 19.99
N LYS A 272 -10.32 -6.84 18.98
CA LYS A 272 -9.97 -6.64 17.57
C LYS A 272 -10.07 -5.18 17.10
N GLU A 273 -10.92 -4.40 17.75
CA GLU A 273 -11.11 -2.97 17.55
C GLU A 273 -9.99 -2.13 18.20
N HIS A 274 -9.20 -2.73 19.09
CA HIS A 274 -8.18 -2.04 19.87
C HIS A 274 -6.81 -2.04 19.21
N TYR A 275 -6.66 -2.53 17.98
CA TYR A 275 -5.38 -2.42 17.29
C TYR A 275 -5.52 -2.19 15.80
N ASP A 276 -4.48 -1.60 15.24
CA ASP A 276 -4.31 -1.41 13.81
C ASP A 276 -2.95 -2.02 13.39
N LEU A 277 -2.85 -2.43 12.13
CA LEU A 277 -1.62 -2.93 11.54
C LEU A 277 -1.12 -1.94 10.49
N VAL A 278 0.14 -1.55 10.56
CA VAL A 278 0.77 -0.66 9.58
C VAL A 278 2.17 -1.13 9.24
N ALA A 279 2.61 -0.86 8.00
CA ALA A 279 4.01 -1.00 7.65
C ALA A 279 4.77 0.18 8.27
N LYS A 280 5.78 -0.11 9.11
CA LYS A 280 6.66 0.86 9.77
C LYS A 280 8.10 0.43 9.58
N ASP A 281 8.91 1.30 8.99
CA ASP A 281 10.33 1.03 8.72
C ASP A 281 10.58 -0.33 8.06
N GLU A 282 9.82 -0.62 7.01
CA GLU A 282 9.87 -1.90 6.31
C GLU A 282 9.66 -3.15 7.20
N LYS A 283 9.02 -2.98 8.35
CA LYS A 283 8.57 -4.01 9.28
C LYS A 283 7.09 -3.86 9.56
N LEU A 284 6.49 -4.90 10.15
CA LEU A 284 5.12 -4.83 10.60
C LEU A 284 5.06 -4.16 11.98
N ALA A 285 4.23 -3.14 12.12
CA ALA A 285 3.86 -2.56 13.40
C ALA A 285 2.44 -2.95 13.81
N PHE A 286 2.29 -3.30 15.08
CA PHE A 286 1.04 -3.50 15.79
C PHE A 286 0.82 -2.28 16.68
N VAL A 287 -0.18 -1.47 16.33
CA VAL A 287 -0.50 -0.20 16.99
C VAL A 287 -1.69 -0.45 17.92
N TYR A 288 -1.41 -0.59 19.21
CA TYR A 288 -2.39 -0.97 20.22
C TYR A 288 -2.96 0.25 20.95
N LYS A 289 -4.28 0.40 20.91
CA LYS A 289 -5.04 1.44 21.62
C LYS A 289 -5.37 0.91 23.01
N GLY A 290 -4.46 1.17 23.96
CA GLY A 290 -4.54 0.64 25.31
C GLY A 290 -5.57 1.34 26.19
N SER A 291 -5.83 2.62 25.93
CA SER A 291 -6.84 3.47 26.58
C SER A 291 -7.19 4.68 25.69
N GLU A 292 -8.09 5.55 26.16
CA GLU A 292 -8.41 6.82 25.50
C GLU A 292 -7.25 7.82 25.41
N SER A 293 -6.19 7.61 26.17
CA SER A 293 -5.03 8.50 26.26
C SER A 293 -3.70 7.79 25.99
N LYS A 294 -3.72 6.50 25.64
CA LYS A 294 -2.49 5.72 25.43
C LYS A 294 -2.56 4.80 24.21
N ILE A 295 -1.55 4.92 23.35
CA ILE A 295 -1.29 4.01 22.23
C ILE A 295 0.10 3.42 22.40
N ASP A 296 0.22 2.09 22.34
CA ASP A 296 1.49 1.38 22.36
C ASP A 296 1.84 0.86 20.97
N VAL A 297 3.06 1.14 20.50
CA VAL A 297 3.54 0.72 19.18
C VAL A 297 4.53 -0.42 19.35
N TRP A 298 4.14 -1.60 18.87
CA TRP A 298 4.97 -2.80 18.86
C TRP A 298 5.44 -3.08 17.45
N VAL A 299 6.69 -3.51 17.29
CA VAL A 299 7.27 -3.85 15.99
C VAL A 299 7.73 -5.30 15.97
N LEU A 300 7.41 -5.99 14.88
CA LEU A 300 7.87 -7.34 14.60
C LEU A 300 9.29 -7.26 14.03
N ASN A 301 10.29 -7.45 14.89
CA ASN A 301 11.70 -7.34 14.51
C ASN A 301 12.24 -8.58 13.82
N ASP A 302 11.70 -9.74 14.18
CA ASP A 302 12.06 -11.02 13.56
C ASP A 302 10.78 -11.75 13.19
N PHE A 303 10.47 -11.78 11.90
CA PHE A 303 9.30 -12.47 11.38
C PHE A 303 9.41 -14.00 11.55
N GLY A 304 10.59 -14.57 11.32
CA GLY A 304 10.80 -16.02 11.40
C GLY A 304 10.67 -16.55 12.83
N ARG A 305 11.21 -15.82 13.80
CA ARG A 305 11.11 -16.14 15.23
C ARG A 305 9.87 -15.55 15.91
N GLN A 306 9.12 -14.71 15.20
CA GLN A 306 7.95 -13.97 15.70
C GLN A 306 8.25 -13.09 16.93
N VAL A 307 9.38 -12.38 16.90
CA VAL A 307 9.84 -11.54 18.01
C VAL A 307 9.27 -10.13 17.88
N TRP A 308 8.35 -9.80 18.77
CA TRP A 308 7.83 -8.46 18.96
C TRP A 308 8.61 -7.71 20.03
N SER A 309 8.84 -6.41 19.82
CA SER A 309 9.28 -5.51 20.88
C SER A 309 8.41 -4.26 20.89
N MET A 310 8.07 -3.78 22.09
CA MET A 310 7.48 -2.46 22.24
C MET A 310 8.55 -1.42 21.93
N GLU A 311 8.29 -0.56 20.95
CA GLU A 311 9.24 0.47 20.55
C GLU A 311 9.01 1.78 21.31
N HIS A 312 7.75 2.20 21.42
CA HIS A 312 7.37 3.39 22.19
C HIS A 312 5.88 3.39 22.54
N SER A 313 5.53 4.27 23.49
CA SER A 313 4.16 4.59 23.88
C SER A 313 3.86 6.05 23.59
N ILE A 314 2.72 6.30 22.97
CA ILE A 314 2.13 7.62 22.77
C ILE A 314 1.17 7.85 23.93
N VAL A 315 1.36 8.93 24.67
CA VAL A 315 0.53 9.29 25.81
C VAL A 315 0.02 10.72 25.60
N ALA A 316 -1.30 10.91 25.66
CA ALA A 316 -1.91 12.23 25.56
C ALA A 316 -1.61 13.04 26.83
N ASN A 317 -1.16 14.29 26.68
CA ASN A 317 -1.01 15.22 27.80
C ASN A 317 -2.17 16.23 27.80
N TRP A 318 -3.25 15.89 28.50
CA TRP A 318 -4.52 16.63 28.45
C TRP A 318 -4.44 18.07 28.98
N GLU A 319 -3.41 18.41 29.78
CA GLU A 319 -3.20 19.76 30.30
C GLU A 319 -2.65 20.72 29.23
N ALA A 320 -1.83 20.22 28.29
CA ALA A 320 -1.27 20.99 27.19
C ALA A 320 -2.09 20.86 25.87
N GLU A 321 -2.86 19.77 25.73
CA GLU A 321 -3.38 19.30 24.44
C GLU A 321 -4.92 19.22 24.38
N LYS A 322 -5.64 20.25 24.84
CA LYS A 322 -7.13 20.35 24.83
C LYS A 322 -7.82 20.17 23.46
N LYS A 323 -7.09 19.82 22.39
CA LYS A 323 -7.55 19.65 21.01
C LYS A 323 -7.30 18.25 20.41
N LEU A 324 -6.67 17.32 21.14
CA LEU A 324 -6.46 15.96 20.62
C LEU A 324 -7.74 15.11 20.75
N PRO A 325 -8.02 14.23 19.76
CA PRO A 325 -9.14 13.30 19.84
C PRO A 325 -8.81 12.18 20.85
N GLN A 326 -9.84 11.53 21.38
CA GLN A 326 -9.66 10.29 22.15
C GLN A 326 -8.90 9.27 21.29
N PHE A 327 -7.84 8.68 21.83
CA PHE A 327 -6.97 7.76 21.08
C PHE A 327 -7.68 6.48 20.64
N MET A 328 -8.74 6.07 21.35
CA MET A 328 -9.61 4.96 20.91
C MET A 328 -10.31 5.24 19.57
N LYS A 329 -10.44 6.51 19.18
CA LYS A 329 -11.04 6.94 17.90
C LYS A 329 -10.00 7.17 16.81
N LEU A 330 -8.72 6.95 17.08
CA LEU A 330 -7.66 7.03 16.09
C LEU A 330 -7.49 5.67 15.40
N VAL A 331 -7.21 5.71 14.10
CA VAL A 331 -6.81 4.55 13.30
C VAL A 331 -5.47 4.85 12.68
N ALA A 332 -4.47 4.01 12.97
CA ALA A 332 -3.18 4.11 12.28
C ALA A 332 -3.35 3.69 10.81
N VAL A 333 -3.02 4.57 9.87
CA VAL A 333 -3.26 4.34 8.43
C VAL A 333 -1.98 4.18 7.61
N ALA A 334 -0.88 4.77 8.06
CA ALA A 334 0.41 4.68 7.40
C ALA A 334 1.54 5.11 8.36
N SER A 335 2.78 4.81 7.99
CA SER A 335 3.97 5.43 8.57
C SER A 335 4.77 6.15 7.50
N TRP A 336 5.66 7.04 7.94
CA TRP A 336 6.47 7.89 7.09
C TRP A 336 7.88 8.08 7.68
N ARG A 337 8.83 8.59 6.87
CA ARG A 337 10.25 8.80 7.23
C ARG A 337 10.85 7.56 7.91
N ASN A 338 10.73 6.40 7.25
CA ASN A 338 11.21 5.12 7.79
C ASN A 338 10.67 4.84 9.19
N GLY A 339 9.38 5.12 9.41
CA GLY A 339 8.70 4.88 10.67
C GLY A 339 8.87 5.96 11.74
N GLU A 340 9.59 7.06 11.47
CA GLU A 340 9.73 8.17 12.41
C GLU A 340 8.42 8.93 12.63
N VAL A 341 7.49 8.90 11.66
CA VAL A 341 6.18 9.53 11.78
C VAL A 341 5.09 8.50 11.55
N ILE A 342 4.08 8.48 12.42
CA ILE A 342 2.88 7.64 12.27
C ILE A 342 1.70 8.54 11.95
N MET A 343 0.96 8.17 10.91
CA MET A 343 -0.23 8.88 10.48
C MET A 343 -1.47 8.20 11.05
N PHE A 344 -2.28 8.98 11.75
CA PHE A 344 -3.56 8.57 12.31
C PHE A 344 -4.70 9.29 11.63
N LYS A 345 -5.78 8.57 11.35
CA LYS A 345 -7.07 9.14 10.98
C LYS A 345 -7.99 9.10 12.20
N ALA A 346 -8.60 10.23 12.54
CA ALA A 346 -9.65 10.26 13.55
C ALA A 346 -10.99 9.82 12.95
N ILE A 347 -11.73 9.01 13.71
CA ILE A 347 -13.10 8.62 13.43
C ILE A 347 -14.03 9.47 14.30
N GLU A 348 -14.77 10.39 13.69
CA GLU A 348 -15.82 11.15 14.38
C GLU A 348 -17.21 10.53 14.17
N ASN A 349 -18.06 10.63 15.19
CA ASN A 349 -19.43 10.11 15.16
C ASN A 349 -20.37 11.07 14.39
N PHE A 350 -21.05 10.55 13.37
CA PHE A 350 -22.35 11.01 12.82
C PHE A 350 -22.66 12.53 12.85
N VAL A 351 -21.91 13.34 12.09
CA VAL A 351 -22.42 14.63 11.61
C VAL A 351 -22.29 14.67 10.09
N TRP A 352 -23.37 15.04 9.40
CA TRP A 352 -23.51 15.00 7.95
C TRP A 352 -22.50 15.90 7.19
N ASP A 353 -21.82 16.79 7.90
CA ASP A 353 -20.72 17.63 7.42
C ASP A 353 -19.36 17.02 7.80
N HIS A 354 -18.98 15.94 7.12
CA HIS A 354 -17.80 15.14 7.46
C HIS A 354 -16.47 15.80 7.05
N HIS A 355 -15.60 16.03 8.02
CA HIS A 355 -14.16 16.24 7.80
C HIS A 355 -13.39 15.15 8.56
N ASP A 356 -12.77 14.20 7.86
CA ASP A 356 -11.82 13.30 8.54
C ASP A 356 -10.58 14.11 8.89
N PHE A 357 -10.24 14.18 10.19
CA PHE A 357 -9.00 14.80 10.64
C PHE A 357 -7.86 13.79 10.60
N ILE A 358 -6.71 14.24 10.10
CA ILE A 358 -5.48 13.47 10.10
C ILE A 358 -4.55 14.04 11.17
N TYR A 359 -3.91 13.16 11.91
CA TYR A 359 -2.91 13.49 12.92
C TYR A 359 -1.60 12.83 12.56
N LEU A 360 -0.51 13.56 12.70
CA LEU A 360 0.85 13.07 12.52
C LEU A 360 1.51 13.03 13.89
N TYR A 361 1.95 11.85 14.29
CA TYR A 361 2.77 11.68 15.47
C TYR A 361 4.23 11.54 15.06
N ASP A 362 5.08 12.46 15.51
CA ASP A 362 6.53 12.36 15.34
C ASP A 362 7.13 11.65 16.55
N THR A 363 7.77 10.51 16.29
CA THR A 363 8.35 9.63 17.33
C THR A 363 9.60 10.24 17.99
N LYS A 364 10.30 11.16 17.33
CA LYS A 364 11.50 11.82 17.86
C LYS A 364 11.11 12.98 18.78
N SER A 365 10.23 13.87 18.33
CA SER A 365 9.75 14.97 19.17
C SER A 365 8.69 14.53 20.18
N LYS A 366 8.06 13.37 19.96
CA LYS A 366 6.92 12.85 20.72
C LYS A 366 5.70 13.76 20.68
N GLU A 367 5.56 14.55 19.63
CA GLU A 367 4.44 15.48 19.44
C GLU A 367 3.42 14.92 18.45
N MET A 368 2.15 15.08 18.76
CA MET A 368 1.05 14.84 17.82
C MET A 368 0.53 16.17 17.27
N LYS A 369 0.50 16.31 15.95
CA LYS A 369 0.01 17.51 15.27
C LYS A 369 -1.13 17.18 14.33
N GLU A 370 -2.18 17.99 14.35
CA GLU A 370 -3.24 17.93 13.36
C GLU A 370 -2.68 18.34 11.98
N PHE A 371 -2.83 17.45 11.02
CA PHE A 371 -2.53 17.70 9.63
C PHE A 371 -3.78 18.20 8.93
N LYS A 372 -3.84 19.53 8.72
CA LYS A 372 -4.97 20.22 8.10
C LYS A 372 -5.13 19.81 6.64
N MET A 373 -5.86 18.73 6.43
CA MET A 373 -6.27 18.27 5.12
C MET A 373 -7.74 17.90 5.19
N LYS A 374 -8.57 18.63 4.43
CA LYS A 374 -10.00 18.33 4.35
C LYS A 374 -10.20 17.10 3.48
N LEU A 375 -10.38 15.96 4.12
CA LEU A 375 -10.77 14.73 3.44
C LEU A 375 -12.28 14.70 3.29
N GLN A 376 -12.73 14.46 2.07
CA GLN A 376 -14.13 14.20 1.75
C GLN A 376 -14.30 12.71 1.50
N TYR A 377 -15.39 12.14 1.99
CA TYR A 377 -15.75 10.73 1.78
C TYR A 377 -14.76 9.74 2.42
N VAL A 378 -14.94 8.45 2.14
CA VAL A 378 -14.08 7.40 2.66
C VAL A 378 -12.71 7.50 2.01
N THR A 379 -11.68 7.62 2.85
CA THR A 379 -10.30 7.80 2.40
C THR A 379 -9.48 6.53 2.63
N LYS A 380 -8.84 5.99 1.58
CA LYS A 380 -7.80 4.96 1.69
C LYS A 380 -6.41 5.61 1.64
N PHE A 381 -5.48 5.06 2.41
CA PHE A 381 -4.07 5.43 2.41
C PHE A 381 -3.26 4.24 1.93
N ILE A 382 -2.49 4.42 0.86
CA ILE A 382 -1.67 3.35 0.27
C ILE A 382 -0.23 3.84 0.19
N PRO A 383 0.69 3.33 1.02
CA PRO A 383 2.11 3.60 0.87
C PRO A 383 2.59 3.19 -0.52
N HIS A 384 3.33 4.08 -1.19
CA HIS A 384 3.79 3.88 -2.55
C HIS A 384 5.19 4.46 -2.75
N ARG A 385 6.01 3.77 -3.52
CA ARG A 385 7.28 4.29 -4.04
C ARG A 385 7.16 4.32 -5.55
N SER A 386 7.20 5.51 -6.15
CA SER A 386 7.15 5.62 -7.60
C SER A 386 8.40 5.03 -8.21
N SER A 387 8.24 4.30 -9.32
CA SER A 387 9.33 3.70 -10.07
C SER A 387 8.94 3.57 -11.54
N LEU A 388 9.94 3.37 -12.38
CA LEU A 388 9.78 3.13 -13.81
C LEU A 388 9.43 1.69 -14.16
N VAL A 389 9.46 0.77 -13.18
CA VAL A 389 9.27 -0.66 -13.42
C VAL A 389 8.04 -0.93 -14.30
N SER A 390 8.26 -1.79 -15.28
CA SER A 390 7.24 -2.37 -16.15
C SER A 390 7.16 -3.87 -15.88
N TRP A 391 5.97 -4.44 -16.03
CA TRP A 391 5.77 -5.89 -16.03
C TRP A 391 5.97 -6.53 -17.41
N ARG A 392 6.14 -5.72 -18.46
CA ARG A 392 6.44 -6.21 -19.81
C ARG A 392 7.89 -6.64 -19.87
N THR A 393 8.13 -7.87 -20.31
CA THR A 393 9.47 -8.34 -20.67
C THR A 393 9.97 -7.59 -21.90
N GLU A 394 11.29 -7.52 -22.08
CA GLU A 394 11.97 -6.79 -23.18
C GLU A 394 11.57 -7.23 -24.62
N MET A 395 10.61 -8.16 -24.76
CA MET A 395 10.11 -8.70 -26.02
C MET A 395 8.65 -8.29 -26.38
N ASP A 396 8.01 -7.41 -25.61
CA ASP A 396 6.64 -6.90 -25.89
C ASP A 396 6.60 -5.53 -26.58
#